data_AF-A0A537QHI6-F1
#
_entry.id   AF-A0A537QHI6-F1
#
_cell.length_a   1.000
_cell.length_b   1.000
_cell.length_c   1.000
_cell.angle_alpha   90.00
_cell.angle_beta   90.00
_cell.angle_gamma   90.00
#
_symmetry.space_group_name_H-M   'P 1'
#
loop_
_entity.id
_entity.type
_entity.pdbx_description
1 polymer ?
#
loop_
_entity_poly.entity_id
_entity_poly.type
_entity_poly.pdbx_seq_one_letter_code
_entity_poly.pdbx_strand_id
1 'polypeptide(L)' 'MVKGKREELKGAKAKVATSAWHTLELRAEGDRFTVSFDGKQLFTAQDSTFTGAGRVGLWTKADSVTYFDTIAITSLD' A
#
# COMPACT_ATOMS: atom_id res chain seq x y z
N MET A 1 -10.40 8.24 -2.08
CA MET A 1 -11.51 8.95 -2.76
C MET A 1 -11.45 10.39 -2.32
N VAL A 2 -11.34 11.34 -3.23
CA VAL A 2 -11.45 12.77 -2.90
C VAL A 2 -12.83 13.21 -3.40
N LYS A 3 -13.70 13.67 -2.48
CA LYS A 3 -15.08 14.06 -2.81
C LYS A 3 -15.88 12.98 -3.56
N GLY A 4 -15.73 11.72 -3.15
CA GLY A 4 -16.42 10.60 -3.80
C GLY A 4 -15.86 10.17 -5.16
N LYS A 5 -14.73 10.74 -5.59
CA LYS A 5 -14.04 10.35 -6.84
C LYS A 5 -12.80 9.50 -6.54
N ARG A 6 -12.62 8.43 -7.30
CA ARG A 6 -11.44 7.57 -7.22
C ARG A 6 -10.27 8.26 -7.93
N GLU A 7 -9.16 8.35 -7.23
CA GLU A 7 -7.91 8.90 -7.76
C GLU A 7 -6.78 7.93 -7.41
N GLU A 8 -5.90 7.72 -8.37
CA GLU A 8 -4.67 6.96 -8.20
C GLU A 8 -3.54 7.94 -7.92
N LEU A 9 -2.80 7.74 -6.83
CA LEU A 9 -1.63 8.57 -6.50
C LEU A 9 -0.44 8.20 -7.39
N LYS A 10 -0.15 6.90 -7.48
CA LYS A 10 0.91 6.32 -8.31
C LYS A 10 0.77 4.80 -8.39
N GLY A 11 1.32 4.22 -9.44
CA GLY A 11 1.40 2.77 -9.64
C GLY A 11 2.73 2.37 -10.27
N ALA A 12 3.05 1.08 -10.16
CA ALA A 12 4.18 0.45 -10.83
C ALA A 12 3.77 -0.90 -11.40
N LYS A 13 4.45 -1.31 -12.47
CA LYS A 13 4.34 -2.68 -12.99
C LYS A 13 5.29 -3.58 -12.19
N ALA A 14 4.73 -4.61 -11.56
CA ALA A 14 5.48 -5.67 -10.91
C ALA A 14 4.91 -7.02 -11.37
N LYS A 15 5.77 -8.03 -11.48
CA LYS A 15 5.33 -9.40 -11.73
C LYS A 15 4.83 -9.96 -10.40
N VAL A 16 3.53 -10.24 -10.32
CA VAL A 16 2.91 -10.90 -9.17
C VAL A 16 2.61 -12.34 -9.60
N ALA A 17 3.25 -13.31 -8.94
CA ALA A 17 3.07 -14.72 -9.28
C ALA A 17 1.76 -15.24 -8.65
N THR A 18 1.04 -16.07 -9.38
CA THR A 18 -0.17 -16.73 -8.89
C THR A 18 0.20 -17.82 -7.89
N SER A 19 -0.61 -17.99 -6.84
CA SER A 19 -0.41 -19.02 -5.81
C SER A 19 0.95 -18.97 -5.13
N ALA A 20 1.52 -17.77 -5.02
CA ALA A 20 2.78 -17.51 -4.34
C ALA A 20 2.60 -16.44 -3.26
N TRP A 21 3.36 -16.57 -2.18
CA TRP A 21 3.46 -15.53 -1.16
C TRP A 21 4.38 -14.41 -1.64
N HIS A 22 3.97 -13.18 -1.35
CA HIS A 22 4.72 -11.97 -1.66
C HIS A 22 4.71 -11.04 -0.44
N THR A 23 5.78 -10.28 -0.27
CA THR A 23 5.85 -9.26 0.79
C THR A 23 5.50 -7.90 0.20
N LEU A 24 4.49 -7.24 0.75
CA LEU A 24 4.14 -5.86 0.42
C LEU A 24 4.40 -4.97 1.65
N GLU A 25 5.19 -3.92 1.45
CA GLU A 25 5.53 -2.97 2.50
C GLU A 25 5.11 -1.56 2.09
N LEU A 26 4.55 -0.81 3.04
CA LEU A 26 4.26 0.61 2.93
C LEU A 26 4.95 1.34 4.08
N ARG A 27 5.85 2.26 3.73
CA ARG A 27 6.41 3.24 4.66
C ARG A 27 5.73 4.58 4.44
N ALA A 28 5.03 5.07 5.45
CA ALA A 28 4.27 6.32 5.41
C ALA A 28 4.90 7.36 6.36
N GLU A 29 5.69 8.29 5.81
CA GLU A 29 6.45 9.30 6.53
C GLU A 29 5.92 10.70 6.18
N GLY A 30 5.07 11.26 7.06
CA GLY A 30 4.40 12.52 6.76
C GLY A 30 3.51 12.38 5.51
N ASP A 31 3.77 13.19 4.48
CA ASP A 31 3.06 13.13 3.19
C ASP A 31 3.71 12.15 2.19
N ARG A 32 4.79 11.48 2.56
CA ARG A 32 5.56 10.59 1.69
C ARG A 32 5.19 9.12 1.92
N PHE A 33 4.81 8.46 0.83
CA PHE A 33 4.45 7.04 0.83
C PHE A 33 5.42 6.28 -0.07
N THR A 34 6.23 5.40 0.52
CA THR A 34 7.15 4.51 -0.20
C THR A 34 6.61 3.10 -0.16
N VAL A 35 6.44 2.50 -1.34
CA VAL A 35 5.92 1.14 -1.50
C VAL A 35 7.03 0.22 -1.99
N SER A 36 7.20 -0.91 -1.31
CA SER A 36 8.13 -1.98 -1.69
C SER A 36 7.40 -3.30 -1.88
N PHE A 37 7.87 -4.10 -2.83
CA PHE A 37 7.34 -5.42 -3.14
C PHE A 37 8.49 -6.42 -3.23
N ASP A 38 8.40 -7.52 -2.49
CA ASP A 38 9.45 -8.52 -2.31
C ASP A 38 10.82 -7.89 -1.97
N GLY A 39 10.81 -6.92 -1.05
CA GLY A 39 12.01 -6.20 -0.59
C GLY A 39 12.55 -5.16 -1.57
N LYS A 40 11.95 -5.00 -2.76
CA LYS A 40 12.36 -3.99 -3.74
C LYS A 40 11.41 -2.80 -3.74
N GLN A 41 11.95 -1.60 -3.57
CA GLN A 41 11.18 -0.36 -3.73
C GLN A 41 10.60 -0.27 -5.14
N LEU A 42 9.28 -0.13 -5.24
CA LEU A 42 8.56 0.05 -6.49
C LEU A 42 8.43 1.53 -6.85
N PHE A 43 7.92 2.34 -5.92
CA PHE A 43 7.74 3.76 -6.11
C PHE A 43 7.58 4.52 -4.80
N THR A 44 7.75 5.83 -4.90
CA THR A 44 7.37 6.80 -3.87
C THR A 44 6.33 7.76 -4.44
N ALA A 45 5.31 8.06 -3.65
CA ALA A 45 4.28 9.07 -3.90
C ALA A 45 4.30 10.12 -2.77
N GLN A 46 3.86 11.34 -3.09
CA GLN A 46 3.62 12.39 -2.11
C GLN A 46 2.14 12.78 -2.17
N ASP A 47 1.46 12.81 -1.04
CA ASP A 47 0.06 13.22 -0.93
C ASP A 47 -0.18 13.93 0.41
N SER A 48 -0.57 15.21 0.34
CA SER A 48 -0.89 16.03 1.50
C SER A 48 -2.40 16.20 1.70
N THR A 49 -3.23 15.37 1.06
CA THR A 49 -4.70 15.47 1.13
C THR A 49 -5.23 15.18 2.54
N PHE A 50 -4.63 14.20 3.23
CA PHE A 50 -4.98 13.84 4.61
C PHE A 50 -3.73 13.92 5.48
N THR A 51 -3.69 14.90 6.39
CA THR A 51 -2.50 15.21 7.21
C THR A 51 -2.55 14.62 8.62
N GLY A 52 -3.71 14.11 9.04
CA GLY A 52 -3.88 13.47 10.34
C GLY A 52 -3.56 11.98 10.33
N ALA A 53 -3.27 11.42 11.50
CA ALA A 53 -3.09 9.99 11.66
C ALA A 53 -4.33 9.20 11.20
N GLY A 54 -4.10 8.08 10.53
CA GLY A 54 -5.14 7.21 9.98
C GLY A 54 -5.14 5.82 10.60
N ARG A 55 -5.92 4.91 10.00
CA ARG A 55 -5.92 3.49 10.33
C ARG A 55 -5.32 2.69 9.18
N VAL A 56 -4.80 1.51 9.49
CA VAL A 56 -4.37 0.53 8.48
C VAL A 56 -5.53 -0.41 8.16
N GLY A 57 -5.68 -0.77 6.89
CA GLY A 57 -6.68 -1.73 6.43
C GLY A 57 -6.16 -2.57 5.28
N LEU A 58 -6.59 -3.82 5.24
CA LEU A 58 -6.32 -4.74 4.13
C LEU A 58 -7.58 -4.84 3.26
N TRP A 59 -7.39 -4.90 1.95
CA TRP A 59 -8.49 -4.91 0.99
C TRP A 59 -8.16 -5.82 -0.19
N THR A 60 -9.16 -6.55 -0.67
CA THR A 60 -9.08 -7.41 -1.86
C THR A 60 -9.96 -6.84 -2.97
N LYS A 61 -9.55 -7.05 -4.22
CA LYS A 61 -10.29 -6.53 -5.38
C LYS A 61 -11.33 -7.53 -5.87
N ALA A 62 -12.58 -7.09 -5.93
CA ALA A 62 -13.70 -7.84 -6.49
C ALA A 62 -13.87 -9.22 -5.83
N ASP A 63 -13.90 -10.28 -6.62
CA ASP A 63 -14.08 -11.68 -6.24
C ASP A 63 -12.75 -12.41 -6.01
N SER A 64 -11.64 -11.68 -5.85
CA SER A 64 -10.33 -12.29 -5.59
C SER A 64 -10.28 -12.95 -4.21
N VAL A 65 -9.88 -14.22 -4.18
CA VAL A 65 -9.48 -14.89 -2.94
C VAL A 65 -8.02 -14.57 -2.68
N THR A 66 -7.75 -13.80 -1.63
CA THR A 66 -6.40 -13.41 -1.23
C THR A 66 -6.20 -13.76 0.24
N TYR A 67 -5.07 -14.40 0.53
CA TYR A 67 -4.65 -14.72 1.90
C TYR A 67 -3.65 -13.67 2.37
N PHE A 68 -3.77 -13.28 3.64
CA PHE A 68 -2.81 -12.40 4.31
C PHE A 68 -2.23 -13.15 5.50
N ASP A 69 -0.92 -13.06 5.69
CA ASP A 69 -0.21 -13.64 6.81
C ASP A 69 0.94 -12.71 7.21
N THR A 70 1.41 -12.81 8.45
CA THR A 70 2.51 -12.00 9.03
C THR A 70 2.28 -10.49 8.86
N ILE A 71 1.19 -9.99 9.45
CA ILE A 71 0.86 -8.56 9.43
C ILE A 71 1.59 -7.87 10.59
N ALA A 72 2.53 -6.98 10.27
CA ALA A 72 3.23 -6.13 11.24
C ALA A 72 2.97 -4.65 10.94
N ILE A 73 2.66 -3.89 11.98
CA ILE A 73 2.42 -2.44 11.90
C ILE A 73 3.21 -1.80 13.03
N THR A 74 4.05 -0.82 12.69
CA THR A 74 4.87 -0.09 13.65
C THR A 74 4.76 1.39 13.35
N SER A 75 4.61 2.22 14.39
CA SER A 75 4.72 3.66 14.23
C SER A 75 6.15 4.04 13.83
N LEU A 76 6.26 5.03 12.95
CA LEU A 76 7.53 5.68 12.69
C LEU A 76 7.60 6.83 13.70
N ASP A 77 8.29 6.57 14.82
CA ASP A 77 8.49 7.55 15.89
C ASP A 77 9.41 8.70 15.44
#